data_AF-R9JWA7-F1
#
_entry.id   AF-R9JWA7-F1
#
_cell.length_a   1.000
_cell.length_b   1.000
_cell.length_c   1.000
_cell.angle_alpha   90.00
_cell.angle_beta   90.00
_cell.angle_gamma   90.00
#
_symmetry.space_group_name_H-M   'P 1'
#
loop_
_entity.id
_entity.type
_entity.pdbx_description
1 polymer ?
#
loop_
_entity_poly.entity_id
_entity_poly.type
_entity_poly.pdbx_seq_one_letter_code
_entity_poly.pdbx_strand_id
1 'polypeptide(L)'
;MRKRVFRTWKRKIKKASEYRGGEYLKEEAKDIYTPVKWRCAFGNEFAMSTNAVLHGGHWCPECLKKSWAYPKIDRKNPFYA
;
A
#
# COMPACT_ATOMS: atom_id res chain seq x y z
N MET A 1 -1.52 1.01 -27.41
CA MET A 1 -0.85 1.85 -26.38
C MET A 1 -1.19 1.49 -24.92
N ARG A 2 -2.43 1.09 -24.56
CA ARG A 2 -2.85 0.82 -23.16
C ARG A 2 -1.97 -0.17 -22.37
N LYS A 3 -1.55 -1.29 -22.97
CA LYS A 3 -0.76 -2.34 -22.26
C LYS A 3 0.56 -1.84 -21.66
N ARG A 4 1.22 -0.84 -22.28
CA ARG A 4 2.50 -0.29 -21.80
C ARG A 4 2.31 0.55 -20.52
N VAL A 5 1.23 1.32 -20.45
CA VAL A 5 0.87 2.16 -19.28
C VAL A 5 0.50 1.29 -18.08
N PHE A 6 -0.31 0.25 -18.28
CA PHE A 6 -0.68 -0.71 -17.22
C PHE A 6 0.56 -1.42 -16.62
N ARG A 7 1.52 -1.82 -17.48
CA ARG A 7 2.76 -2.46 -17.04
C ARG A 7 3.63 -1.53 -16.18
N THR A 8 3.69 -0.24 -16.52
CA THR A 8 4.41 0.76 -15.71
C THR A 8 3.71 1.05 -14.38
N TRP A 9 2.37 1.07 -14.38
CA TRP A 9 1.55 1.34 -13.19
C TRP A 9 1.69 0.26 -12.13
N LYS A 10 1.53 -1.02 -12.50
CA LYS A 10 1.71 -2.16 -11.60
C LYS A 10 3.09 -2.17 -10.93
N ARG A 11 4.13 -1.83 -11.68
CA ARG A 11 5.50 -1.73 -11.15
C ARG A 11 5.65 -0.59 -10.14
N LYS A 12 5.04 0.57 -10.39
CA LYS A 12 5.05 1.70 -9.44
C LYS A 12 4.35 1.33 -8.14
N ILE A 13 3.16 0.71 -8.22
CA ILE A 13 2.42 0.25 -7.04
C ILE A 13 3.23 -0.74 -6.23
N LYS A 14 3.83 -1.75 -6.88
CA LYS A 14 4.64 -2.76 -6.19
C LYS A 14 5.82 -2.13 -5.44
N LYS A 15 6.54 -1.21 -6.09
CA LYS A 15 7.63 -0.47 -5.44
C LYS A 15 7.15 0.37 -4.26
N ALA A 16 5.98 1.00 -4.36
CA ALA A 16 5.42 1.81 -3.28
C ALA A 16 4.95 0.95 -2.09
N SER A 17 4.37 -0.24 -2.33
CA SER A 17 4.07 -1.17 -1.24
C SER A 17 5.36 -1.66 -0.56
N GLU A 18 6.38 -2.02 -1.36
CA GLU A 18 7.68 -2.47 -0.85
C GLU A 18 8.37 -1.37 -0.01
N TYR A 19 8.35 -0.12 -0.47
CA TYR A 19 8.86 1.03 0.28
C TYR A 19 8.13 1.22 1.62
N ARG A 20 6.85 0.87 1.70
CA ARG A 20 6.07 0.89 2.94
C ARG A 20 6.24 -0.37 3.80
N GLY A 21 7.21 -1.23 3.47
CA GLY A 21 7.45 -2.52 4.12
C GLY A 21 6.36 -3.56 3.88
N GLY A 22 5.48 -3.34 2.91
CA GLY A 22 4.33 -4.20 2.60
C GLY A 22 4.36 -4.79 1.20
N GLU A 23 3.26 -5.44 0.85
CA GLU A 23 3.08 -6.13 -0.43
C GLU A 23 1.75 -5.70 -1.06
N TYR A 24 1.77 -5.60 -2.38
CA TYR A 24 0.56 -5.50 -3.18
C TYR A 24 0.20 -6.90 -3.68
N LEU A 25 -0.93 -7.43 -3.21
CA LEU A 25 -1.19 -8.87 -3.26
C LEU A 25 -1.78 -9.34 -4.58
N LYS A 26 -2.78 -8.64 -5.12
CA LYS A 26 -3.35 -8.86 -6.46
C LYS A 26 -4.63 -8.06 -6.58
N GLU A 27 -4.77 -7.31 -7.67
CA GLU A 27 -6.01 -7.08 -8.42
C GLU A 27 -5.73 -6.07 -9.52
N GLU A 28 -6.13 -6.35 -10.76
CA GLU A 28 -6.12 -5.30 -11.78
C GLU A 28 -7.12 -4.22 -11.36
N ALA A 29 -6.61 -3.14 -10.76
CA ALA A 29 -7.42 -1.99 -10.42
C ALA A 29 -7.97 -1.41 -11.73
N LYS A 30 -9.29 -1.35 -11.85
CA LYS A 30 -9.97 -0.75 -13.01
C LYS A 30 -9.57 0.73 -13.16
N ASP A 31 -9.42 1.39 -12.02
CA ASP A 31 -8.96 2.77 -11.88
C ASP A 31 -8.26 2.96 -10.52
N ILE A 32 -7.83 4.19 -10.22
CA ILE A 32 -7.10 4.49 -8.99
C ILE A 32 -7.96 4.43 -7.71
N TYR A 33 -9.28 4.47 -7.84
CA TYR A 33 -10.25 4.49 -6.75
C TYR A 33 -10.76 3.09 -6.40
N THR A 34 -10.60 2.13 -7.30
CA THR A 34 -10.92 0.72 -7.07
C THR A 34 -10.09 0.18 -5.91
N PRO A 35 -10.72 -0.34 -4.84
CA PRO A 35 -10.00 -1.02 -3.77
C PRO A 35 -9.25 -2.24 -4.30
N VAL A 36 -8.03 -2.43 -3.83
CA VAL A 36 -7.19 -3.60 -4.11
C VAL A 36 -6.60 -4.14 -2.82
N LYS A 37 -6.12 -5.38 -2.84
CA LYS A 37 -5.55 -6.03 -1.64
C LYS A 37 -4.08 -5.66 -1.41
N TRP A 38 -3.78 -5.31 -0.17
CA TRP A 38 -2.45 -5.01 0.35
C TRP A 38 -2.14 -5.86 1.57
N ARG A 39 -0.86 -6.05 1.85
CA ARG A 39 -0.35 -6.61 3.11
C ARG A 39 0.67 -5.64 3.70
N CYS A 40 0.62 -5.39 5.00
CA CYS A 40 1.66 -4.59 5.67
C CYS A 40 2.81 -5.45 6.20
N ALA A 41 3.87 -4.81 6.71
CA ALA A 41 5.03 -5.46 7.31
C ALA A 41 4.74 -6.34 8.55
N PHE A 42 3.52 -6.22 9.11
CA PHE A 42 3.05 -7.02 10.23
C PHE A 42 2.15 -8.19 9.80
N GLY A 43 1.97 -8.39 8.49
CA GLY A 43 1.17 -9.49 7.93
C GLY A 43 -0.33 -9.18 7.80
N ASN A 44 -0.81 -8.04 8.30
CA ASN A 44 -2.22 -7.66 8.15
C ASN A 44 -2.56 -7.43 6.68
N GLU A 45 -3.59 -8.12 6.19
CA GLU A 45 -4.18 -7.88 4.87
C GLU A 45 -5.34 -6.89 4.97
N PHE A 46 -5.44 -5.98 4.00
CA PHE A 46 -6.51 -4.98 3.95
C PHE A 46 -6.79 -4.56 2.52
N ALA A 47 -8.02 -4.10 2.27
CA ALA A 47 -8.44 -3.55 0.99
C ALA A 47 -8.42 -2.02 1.04
N MET A 48 -7.76 -1.39 0.07
CA MET A 48 -7.72 0.07 -0.03
C MET A 48 -7.43 0.50 -1.46
N SER A 49 -7.95 1.66 -1.88
CA SER A 49 -7.67 2.17 -3.21
C SER A 49 -6.21 2.62 -3.35
N THR A 50 -5.67 2.51 -4.56
CA THR A 50 -4.31 2.99 -4.84
C THR A 50 -4.19 4.51 -4.63
N ASN A 51 -5.27 5.26 -4.87
CA ASN A 51 -5.33 6.69 -4.57
C ASN A 51 -5.17 6.97 -3.07
N ALA A 52 -5.91 6.25 -2.22
CA ALA A 52 -5.80 6.43 -0.77
C ALA A 52 -4.40 6.06 -0.24
N VAL A 53 -3.79 4.99 -0.77
CA VAL A 53 -2.45 4.53 -0.34
C VAL A 53 -1.31 5.43 -0.83
N LEU A 54 -1.33 5.79 -2.12
CA LEU A 54 -0.21 6.50 -2.76
C LEU A 54 -0.30 8.01 -2.63
N HIS A 55 -1.51 8.57 -2.71
CA HIS A 55 -1.74 10.01 -2.70
C HIS A 55 -2.32 10.50 -1.36
N GLY A 56 -3.24 9.74 -0.76
CA GLY A 56 -3.85 10.08 0.53
C GLY A 56 -2.98 9.74 1.75
N GLY A 57 -1.89 8.98 1.58
CA GLY A 57 -1.00 8.58 2.67
C GLY A 57 -1.59 7.53 3.61
N HIS A 58 -2.79 7.02 3.34
CA HIS A 58 -3.45 6.02 4.17
C HIS A 58 -2.73 4.67 4.08
N TRP A 59 -2.82 3.90 5.17
CA TRP A 59 -2.18 2.59 5.25
C TRP A 59 -2.99 1.63 6.13
N CYS A 60 -2.33 0.59 6.63
CA CYS A 60 -2.95 -0.51 7.36
C CYS A 60 -3.78 -0.03 8.56
N PRO A 61 -5.10 -0.27 8.57
CA PRO A 61 -5.97 0.15 9.66
C PRO A 61 -5.62 -0.56 10.97
N GLU A 62 -5.24 -1.84 10.91
CA GLU A 62 -4.82 -2.61 12.10
C GLU A 62 -3.59 -2.00 12.78
N CYS A 63 -2.61 -1.53 11.99
CA CYS A 63 -1.44 -0.85 12.55
C CYS A 63 -1.82 0.50 13.17
N LEU A 64 -2.72 1.25 12.52
CA LEU A 64 -3.08 2.61 12.93
C LEU A 64 -4.15 2.67 14.02
N LYS A 65 -4.78 1.55 14.40
CA LYS A 65 -5.76 1.47 15.51
C LYS A 65 -5.23 2.05 16.83
N LYS A 66 -3.93 1.91 17.08
CA LYS A 66 -3.28 2.38 18.31
C LYS A 66 -2.21 3.40 17.96
N SER A 67 -2.50 4.67 18.16
CA SER A 67 -1.58 5.77 17.86
C SER A 67 -0.23 5.62 18.58
N TRP A 68 -0.17 5.07 19.79
CA TRP A 68 1.09 4.84 20.50
C TRP A 68 1.99 3.75 19.86
N ALA A 69 1.51 3.01 18.86
CA ALA A 69 2.29 1.96 18.20
C ALA A 69 3.25 2.50 17.10
N TYR A 70 3.29 3.82 16.85
CA TYR A 70 4.18 4.43 15.84
C TYR A 70 5.64 3.96 15.91
N PRO A 71 6.29 3.87 17.09
CA PRO A 71 7.69 3.41 17.16
C PRO A 71 7.91 1.97 16.67
N LYS A 72 6.87 1.13 16.70
CA LYS A 72 6.94 -0.23 16.14
C LYS A 72 6.77 -0.20 14.63
N ILE A 73 5.87 0.66 14.13
CA ILE A 73 5.57 0.82 12.71
C ILE A 73 6.78 1.39 11.97
N ASP A 74 7.37 2.46 12.49
CA ASP A 74 8.57 3.15 11.99
C ASP A 74 9.69 2.15 11.62
N ARG A 75 10.09 1.29 12.57
CA ARG A 75 11.14 0.26 12.38
C ARG A 75 10.92 -0.69 11.20
N LYS A 76 9.68 -0.84 10.73
CA LYS A 76 9.31 -1.79 9.67
C LYS A 76 8.78 -1.10 8.41
N ASN A 77 8.54 0.20 8.46
CA ASN A 77 7.90 0.94 7.39
C ASN A 77 8.64 2.26 7.16
N PRO A 78 9.58 2.29 6.19
CA PRO A 78 10.37 3.46 5.83
C PRO A 78 9.58 4.73 5.50
N PHE A 79 8.27 4.65 5.28
CA PHE A 79 7.42 5.81 5.10
C PHE A 79 7.19 6.61 6.40
N TYR A 80 7.28 5.95 7.56
CA TYR A 80 7.09 6.58 8.88
C TYR A 80 8.41 6.88 9.61
N ALA A 81 9.54 6.59 8.96
CA ALA A 81 10.89 6.88 9.46
C ALA A 81 11.33 8.32 9.17
#